data_AF-A0A9X0PGL5-F1
#
_entry.id   AF-A0A9X0PGL5-F1
#
_cell.length_a   1.000
_cell.length_b   1.000
_cell.length_c   1.000
_cell.angle_alpha   90.00
_cell.angle_beta   90.00
_cell.angle_gamma   90.00
#
_symmetry.space_group_name_H-M   'P 1'
#
loop_
_entity.id
_entity.type
_entity.pdbx_description
1 polymer ?
#
loop_
_entity_poly.entity_id
_entity_poly.type
_entity_poly.pdbx_seq_one_letter_code
_entity_poly.pdbx_strand_id
1 'polypeptide(L)'
;MELNKYQSLKQPTDQQTHLLSLMNVVGQLTHNNDIDTLTVLLGDALEHITSIATLNNITLDTVAGINANSYQLNLHKMINKGDTIIYRKDKYIVHDVIGNQLLVANQTRDMVIDINDVSLCQ
;
A
#
# COMPACT_ATOMS: atom_id res chain seq x y z
N MET A 1 -30.10 17.20 -5.56
CA MET A 1 -29.80 17.07 -4.12
C MET A 1 -29.13 15.73 -3.94
N GLU A 2 -27.79 15.67 -3.91
CA GLU A 2 -27.00 14.49 -3.52
C GLU A 2 -25.52 14.86 -3.59
N LEU A 3 -24.84 14.94 -2.43
CA LEU A 3 -23.38 14.80 -2.26
C LEU A 3 -22.91 14.92 -0.79
N ASN A 4 -23.76 14.58 0.20
CA ASN A 4 -23.37 14.52 1.63
C ASN A 4 -23.57 13.11 2.21
N LYS A 5 -23.30 12.05 1.41
CA LYS A 5 -23.35 10.65 1.88
C LYS A 5 -22.06 10.18 2.56
N TYR A 6 -20.96 10.94 2.45
CA TYR A 6 -19.77 10.68 3.24
C TYR A 6 -19.89 11.44 4.55
N GLN A 7 -20.37 10.68 5.53
CA GLN A 7 -20.39 11.01 6.95
C GLN A 7 -19.17 11.84 7.34
N SER A 8 -19.41 12.87 8.15
CA SER A 8 -18.40 13.58 8.93
C SER A 8 -17.28 12.61 9.33
N LEU A 9 -16.11 12.75 8.73
CA LEU A 9 -14.91 12.00 9.07
C LEU A 9 -14.70 12.21 10.57
N LYS A 10 -15.05 11.20 11.39
CA LYS A 10 -14.80 11.24 12.82
C LYS A 10 -13.30 11.46 12.96
N GLN A 11 -12.89 12.61 13.50
CA GLN A 11 -11.49 12.78 13.82
C GLN A 11 -11.17 11.79 14.94
N PRO A 12 -10.21 10.88 14.73
CA PRO A 12 -9.80 9.98 15.79
C PRO A 12 -9.20 10.83 16.92
N THR A 13 -9.62 10.57 18.15
CA THR A 13 -9.23 11.37 19.32
C THR A 13 -8.30 10.63 20.28
N ASP A 14 -8.23 9.30 20.21
CA ASP A 14 -7.41 8.48 21.12
C ASP A 14 -6.78 7.26 20.43
N GLN A 15 -5.45 7.24 20.39
CA GLN A 15 -4.66 6.15 19.82
C GLN A 15 -4.80 4.84 20.60
N GLN A 16 -4.92 4.90 21.93
CA GLN A 16 -4.98 3.69 22.76
C GLN A 16 -6.28 2.91 22.50
N THR A 17 -7.41 3.61 22.41
CA THR A 17 -8.70 3.02 22.02
C THR A 17 -8.62 2.32 20.67
N HIS A 18 -8.04 2.97 19.64
CA HIS A 18 -7.92 2.34 18.32
C HIS A 18 -7.00 1.12 18.33
N LEU A 19 -5.90 1.14 19.09
CA LEU A 19 -5.01 -0.03 19.24
C LEU A 19 -5.70 -1.20 19.94
N LEU A 20 -6.42 -0.94 21.03
CA LEU A 20 -7.16 -1.96 21.77
C LEU A 20 -8.26 -2.59 20.91
N SER A 21 -9.03 -1.76 20.20
CA SER A 21 -10.08 -2.25 19.30
C SER A 21 -9.50 -3.04 18.13
N LEU A 22 -8.37 -2.61 17.55
CA LEU A 22 -7.67 -3.37 16.52
C LEU A 22 -7.27 -4.76 17.01
N MET A 23 -6.70 -4.88 18.22
CA MET A 23 -6.35 -6.17 18.80
C MET A 23 -7.56 -7.09 18.98
N ASN A 24 -8.70 -6.54 19.39
CA ASN A 24 -9.95 -7.30 19.50
C ASN A 24 -10.44 -7.80 18.14
N VAL A 25 -10.48 -6.93 17.12
CA VAL A 25 -10.89 -7.30 15.75
C VAL A 25 -9.97 -8.38 15.17
N VAL A 26 -8.65 -8.24 15.34
CA VAL A 26 -7.68 -9.26 14.91
C VAL A 26 -7.90 -10.59 15.64
N GLY A 27 -8.23 -10.57 16.93
CA GLY A 27 -8.59 -11.77 17.68
C GLY A 27 -9.86 -12.46 17.18
N GLN A 28 -10.81 -11.69 16.65
CA GLN A 28 -12.02 -12.24 16.03
C GLN A 28 -11.73 -12.83 14.64
N LEU A 29 -10.86 -12.21 13.86
CA LEU A 29 -10.45 -12.71 12.53
C LEU A 29 -9.88 -14.13 12.59
N THR A 30 -9.20 -14.52 13.67
CA THR A 30 -8.60 -15.87 13.79
C THR A 30 -9.62 -17.00 13.97
N HIS A 31 -10.88 -16.70 14.28
CA HIS A 31 -11.93 -17.67 14.59
C HIS A 31 -13.10 -17.65 13.60
N ASN A 32 -13.06 -16.79 12.57
CA ASN A 32 -14.15 -16.61 11.63
C ASN A 32 -13.76 -17.09 10.23
N ASN A 33 -14.56 -17.98 9.67
CA ASN A 33 -14.39 -18.51 8.30
C ASN A 33 -15.55 -18.11 7.37
N ASP A 34 -16.55 -17.40 7.91
CA ASP A 34 -17.66 -16.86 7.14
C ASP A 34 -17.24 -15.60 6.38
N ILE A 35 -17.47 -15.56 5.07
CA ILE A 35 -16.94 -14.51 4.19
C ILE A 35 -17.55 -13.15 4.49
N ASP A 36 -18.85 -13.11 4.83
CA ASP A 36 -19.54 -11.86 5.13
C ASP A 36 -19.01 -11.26 6.44
N THR A 37 -18.88 -12.11 7.46
CA THR A 37 -18.30 -11.73 8.76
C THR A 37 -16.83 -11.29 8.61
N LEU A 38 -16.04 -12.03 7.82
CA LEU A 38 -14.65 -11.67 7.52
C LEU A 38 -14.54 -10.30 6.83
N THR A 39 -15.44 -10.02 5.89
CA THR A 39 -15.46 -8.73 5.17
C THR A 39 -15.69 -7.56 6.12
N VAL A 40 -16.63 -7.70 7.06
CA VAL A 40 -16.89 -6.70 8.09
C VAL A 40 -15.68 -6.51 9.00
N LEU A 41 -15.13 -7.59 9.53
CA LEU A 41 -13.98 -7.54 10.44
C LEU A 41 -12.71 -6.95 9.77
N LEU A 42 -12.49 -7.25 8.50
CA LEU A 42 -11.39 -6.64 7.73
C LEU A 42 -11.63 -5.13 7.51
N GLY A 43 -12.87 -4.72 7.28
CA GLY A 43 -13.27 -3.32 7.22
C GLY A 43 -12.99 -2.58 8.54
N ASP A 44 -13.37 -3.16 9.66
CA ASP A 44 -13.14 -2.60 11.00
C ASP A 44 -11.64 -2.49 11.32
N ALA A 45 -10.87 -3.52 10.97
CA ALA A 45 -9.42 -3.49 11.12
C ALA A 45 -8.79 -2.35 10.30
N LEU A 46 -9.24 -2.17 9.05
CA LEU A 46 -8.78 -1.09 8.17
C LEU A 46 -9.13 0.30 8.74
N GLU A 47 -10.32 0.48 9.31
CA GLU A 47 -10.73 1.72 9.96
C GLU A 47 -9.80 2.09 11.12
N HIS A 48 -9.48 1.12 11.98
CA HIS A 48 -8.59 1.36 13.12
C HIS A 48 -7.15 1.64 12.69
N ILE A 49 -6.62 0.92 11.70
CA ILE A 49 -5.30 1.20 11.11
C ILE A 49 -5.26 2.62 10.53
N THR A 50 -6.30 3.01 9.78
CA THR A 50 -6.40 4.35 9.18
C THR A 50 -6.46 5.45 10.26
N SER A 51 -7.19 5.19 11.34
CA SER A 51 -7.30 6.11 12.48
C SER A 51 -5.95 6.32 13.18
N ILE A 52 -5.21 5.23 13.43
CA ILE A 52 -3.87 5.27 14.03
C ILE A 52 -2.89 6.01 13.12
N ALA A 53 -2.90 5.72 11.81
CA ALA A 53 -2.05 6.40 10.83
C ALA A 53 -2.32 7.90 10.82
N THR A 54 -3.61 8.29 10.76
CA THR A 54 -4.05 9.70 10.79
C THR A 54 -3.57 10.42 12.05
N LEU A 55 -3.71 9.81 13.23
CA LEU A 55 -3.23 10.37 14.50
C LEU A 55 -1.72 10.61 14.52
N ASN A 56 -0.96 9.83 13.75
CA ASN A 56 0.49 9.92 13.65
C ASN A 56 0.96 10.76 12.44
N ASN A 57 0.04 11.45 11.74
CA ASN A 57 0.32 12.17 10.50
C ASN A 57 0.94 11.29 9.39
N ILE A 58 0.55 10.02 9.36
CA ILE A 58 0.96 9.05 8.32
C ILE A 58 -0.22 8.88 7.38
N THR A 59 0.03 8.99 6.08
CA THR A 59 -1.01 8.77 5.07
C THR A 59 -1.26 7.27 4.87
N LEU A 60 -2.51 6.88 4.60
CA LEU A 60 -2.85 5.46 4.41
C LEU A 60 -2.16 4.87 3.17
N ASP A 61 -1.93 5.67 2.12
CA ASP A 61 -1.13 5.29 0.96
C ASP A 61 0.33 4.97 1.32
N THR A 62 0.92 5.68 2.30
CA THR A 62 2.26 5.35 2.80
C THR A 62 2.25 3.98 3.49
N VAL A 63 1.24 3.70 4.33
CA VAL A 63 1.10 2.40 5.02
C VAL A 63 0.85 1.26 4.03
N ALA A 64 -0.04 1.48 3.05
CA ALA A 64 -0.37 0.50 2.03
C ALA A 64 0.80 0.28 1.06
N GLY A 65 1.53 1.33 0.69
CA GLY A 65 2.67 1.27 -0.23
C GLY A 65 3.87 0.51 0.32
N ILE A 66 4.16 0.64 1.63
CA ILE A 66 5.21 -0.16 2.30
C ILE A 66 4.89 -1.66 2.18
N ASN A 67 3.62 -2.04 2.35
CA ASN A 67 3.17 -3.43 2.34
C ASN A 67 2.80 -3.96 0.94
N ALA A 68 2.44 -3.12 -0.03
CA ALA A 68 2.20 -3.55 -1.40
C ALA A 68 3.45 -4.24 -2.01
N ASN A 69 4.63 -3.82 -1.55
CA ASN A 69 5.91 -4.43 -1.91
C ASN A 69 6.17 -5.78 -1.20
N SER A 70 5.46 -6.10 -0.11
CA SER A 70 5.70 -7.32 0.69
C SER A 70 4.80 -8.51 0.32
N TYR A 71 3.65 -8.29 -0.34
CA TYR A 71 2.74 -9.35 -0.78
C TYR A 71 3.00 -9.87 -2.21
N GLN A 72 4.01 -9.35 -2.91
CA GLN A 72 4.40 -9.88 -4.20
C GLN A 72 5.29 -11.11 -4.03
N LEU A 73 4.79 -12.28 -4.46
CA LEU A 73 5.51 -13.57 -4.51
C LEU A 73 6.86 -13.52 -5.27
N ASN A 74 7.12 -12.44 -6.03
CA ASN A 74 8.34 -12.22 -6.81
C ASN A 74 9.22 -11.08 -6.24
N LEU A 75 9.38 -11.02 -4.91
CA LEU A 75 10.19 -10.07 -4.16
C LEU A 75 11.70 -10.05 -4.50
N HIS A 76 12.15 -10.86 -5.47
CA HIS A 76 13.57 -10.99 -5.84
C HIS A 76 14.16 -9.75 -6.53
N LYS A 77 13.36 -8.72 -6.82
CA LYS A 77 13.83 -7.45 -7.37
C LYS A 77 13.31 -6.31 -6.50
N MET A 78 13.92 -6.09 -5.35
CA MET A 78 13.79 -4.80 -4.65
C MET A 78 14.35 -3.73 -5.59
N ILE A 79 13.46 -3.02 -6.28
CA ILE A 79 13.78 -1.91 -7.16
C ILE A 79 13.26 -0.65 -6.47
N ASN A 80 14.17 0.28 -6.20
CA ASN A 80 13.90 1.56 -5.55
C ASN A 80 14.06 2.71 -6.55
N LYS A 81 13.50 3.86 -6.18
CA LYS A 81 13.80 5.12 -6.86
C LYS A 81 15.32 5.37 -6.87
N GLY A 82 15.85 5.70 -8.04
CA GLY A 82 17.28 5.89 -8.29
C GLY A 82 18.00 4.66 -8.82
N ASP A 83 17.38 3.47 -8.74
CA ASP A 83 18.00 2.25 -9.27
C ASP A 83 18.09 2.30 -10.79
N THR A 84 19.13 1.65 -11.33
CA THR A 84 19.27 1.43 -12.77
C THR A 84 18.75 0.05 -13.13
N ILE A 85 17.79 0.01 -14.04
CA ILE A 85 17.17 -1.20 -14.55
C ILE A 85 17.43 -1.36 -16.06
N ILE A 86 17.34 -2.60 -16.54
CA ILE A 86 17.40 -2.94 -17.96
C ILE A 86 16.01 -3.37 -18.41
N TYR A 87 15.49 -2.71 -19.45
CA TYR A 87 14.25 -3.08 -20.14
C TYR A 87 14.52 -3.15 -21.63
N ARG A 88 14.21 -4.29 -22.26
CA ARG A 88 14.42 -4.53 -23.71
C ARG A 88 15.83 -4.14 -24.20
N LYS A 89 16.86 -4.39 -23.38
CA LYS A 89 18.30 -4.09 -23.60
C LYS A 89 18.71 -2.63 -23.42
N ASP A 90 17.78 -1.72 -23.14
CA ASP A 90 18.08 -0.33 -22.81
C ASP A 90 18.17 -0.16 -21.29
N LYS A 91 19.06 0.72 -20.82
CA LYS A 91 19.17 1.10 -19.40
C LYS A 91 18.26 2.30 -19.10
N TYR A 92 17.57 2.23 -17.98
CA TYR A 92 16.73 3.30 -17.46
C TYR A 92 17.01 3.55 -15.99
N ILE A 93 16.80 4.77 -15.53
CA ILE A 93 16.80 5.16 -14.12
C ILE A 93 15.35 5.17 -13.63
N VAL A 94 15.10 4.58 -12.47
CA VAL A 94 13.78 4.57 -11.84
C VAL A 94 13.53 5.93 -11.17
N HIS A 95 12.52 6.65 -11.65
CA HIS A 95 12.07 7.92 -11.07
C HIS A 95 11.05 7.72 -9.95
N ASP A 96 10.20 6.71 -10.08
CA ASP A 96 9.20 6.38 -9.07
C ASP A 96 8.74 4.92 -9.17
N VAL A 97 8.18 4.41 -8.08
CA VAL A 97 7.64 3.05 -7.96
C VAL A 97 6.20 3.14 -7.44
N ILE A 98 5.24 2.76 -8.28
CA ILE A 98 3.81 2.84 -7.98
C ILE A 98 3.20 1.45 -8.15
N GLY A 99 3.07 0.71 -7.05
CA GLY A 99 2.61 -0.68 -7.09
C GLY A 99 3.57 -1.57 -7.89
N ASN A 100 3.09 -2.21 -8.96
CA ASN A 100 3.90 -3.02 -9.89
C ASN A 100 4.47 -2.21 -11.07
N GLN A 101 4.26 -0.89 -11.09
CA GLN A 101 4.71 -0.03 -12.18
C GLN A 101 5.93 0.79 -11.77
N LEU A 102 6.89 0.87 -12.69
CA LEU A 102 8.07 1.71 -12.58
C LEU A 102 7.91 2.89 -13.55
N LEU A 103 7.97 4.10 -13.01
CA LEU A 103 8.19 5.28 -13.83
C LEU A 103 9.69 5.40 -14.05
N VAL A 104 10.14 5.30 -15.29
CA VAL A 104 11.57 5.26 -15.62
C VAL A 104 11.91 6.20 -16.76
N ALA A 105 13.15 6.67 -16.79
CA ALA A 105 13.64 7.53 -17.85
C ALA A 105 15.04 7.13 -18.29
N ASN A 106 15.36 7.49 -19.54
CA ASN A 106 16.72 7.53 -20.03
C ASN A 106 16.94 8.85 -20.80
N GLN A 107 18.07 9.00 -21.49
CA GLN A 107 18.39 10.23 -22.23
C GLN A 107 17.41 10.58 -23.36
N THR A 108 16.54 9.64 -23.76
CA THR A 108 15.72 9.76 -24.97
C THR A 108 14.22 9.71 -24.72
N ARG A 109 13.76 9.14 -23.59
CA ARG A 109 12.33 8.96 -23.31
C ARG A 109 12.06 8.59 -21.85
N ASP A 110 10.84 8.94 -21.44
CA ASP A 110 10.22 8.52 -20.18
C ASP A 110 9.17 7.44 -20.49
N MET A 111 9.07 6.42 -19.63
CA MET A 111 8.18 5.28 -19.81
C MET A 111 7.65 4.77 -18.48
N VAL A 112 6.48 4.13 -18.54
CA VAL A 112 5.93 3.31 -17.45
C VAL A 112 6.09 1.84 -17.82
N ILE A 113 6.67 1.05 -16.94
CA ILE A 113 7.06 -0.35 -17.21
C ILE A 113 6.64 -1.23 -16.03
N ASP A 114 6.21 -2.46 -16.30
CA ASP A 114 5.94 -3.44 -15.24
C ASP A 114 7.25 -3.94 -14.61
N ILE A 115 7.30 -3.99 -13.27
CA ILE A 115 8.46 -4.42 -12.48
C ILE A 115 8.90 -5.86 -12.80
N ASN A 116 8.00 -6.70 -13.30
CA ASN A 116 8.31 -8.08 -13.67
C ASN A 116 9.10 -8.18 -15.00
N ASP A 117 9.00 -7.17 -15.86
CA ASP A 117 9.61 -7.16 -17.20
C ASP A 117 11.05 -6.63 -17.23
N VAL A 118 11.60 -6.24 -16.08
CA VAL A 118 12.88 -5.55 -16.00
C VAL A 118 13.91 -6.36 -15.22
N SER A 119 15.19 -6.19 -15.51
CA SER A 119 16.28 -6.77 -14.70
C SER A 119 17.13 -5.68 -14.06
N LEU A 120 17.54 -5.86 -12.80
CA LEU A 120 18.46 -4.96 -12.13
C LEU A 120 19.81 -4.97 -12.84
N CYS A 121 20.40 -3.78 -13.02
CA CYS A 121 21.78 -3.66 -13.46
C CYS A 121 22.66 -3.91 -12.23
N GLN A 122 23.32 -5.09 -12.16
CA GLN A 122 24.39 -5.34 -11.19
C GLN A 122 25.62 -4.48 -11.50
#